data_AF-A0A661MDM8-F1
#
_entry.id   AF-A0A661MDM8-F1
#
_cell.length_a   1.000
_cell.length_b   1.000
_cell.length_c   1.000
_cell.angle_alpha   90.00
_cell.angle_beta   90.00
_cell.angle_gamma   90.00
#
_symmetry.space_group_name_H-M   'P 1'
#
loop_
_entity.id
_entity.type
_entity.pdbx_description
1 polymer ?
#
loop_
_entity_poly.entity_id
_entity_poly.type
_entity_poly.pdbx_seq_one_letter_code
_entity_poly.pdbx_strand_id
1 'polypeptide(L)'
;MEPAPVALFEMPEGTRLYHGTSAEDDFSDDIDGPFWVSDGVGVAKKFIGIRGPRPRVMVFEAESDIQLVDWSSLDAIQTFVERYTGGEFDEYSAHELSEIVCEAGYDGWAIPNNYPEGADIMLCDPMSSLVYVETTTL
;
A
#
# COMPACT_ATOMS: atom_id res chain seq x y z
N MET A 1 4.47 30.59 -7.27
CA MET A 1 3.89 30.10 -6.01
C MET A 1 4.38 28.68 -5.89
N GLU A 2 5.10 28.34 -4.84
CA GLU A 2 5.53 26.95 -4.66
C GLU A 2 4.28 26.08 -4.40
N PRO A 3 4.20 24.87 -4.96
CA PRO A 3 3.08 23.99 -4.69
C PRO A 3 3.00 23.70 -3.18
N ALA A 4 1.79 23.51 -2.68
CA ALA A 4 1.59 23.09 -1.30
C ALA A 4 2.40 21.80 -1.02
N PRO A 5 2.91 21.62 0.22
CA PRO A 5 3.60 20.38 0.57
C PRO A 5 2.64 19.18 0.41
N VAL A 6 3.17 18.04 -0.03
CA VAL A 6 2.42 16.78 -0.08
C VAL A 6 2.14 16.35 1.37
N ALA A 7 0.89 16.02 1.67
CA ALA A 7 0.51 15.49 2.97
C ALA A 7 1.05 14.07 3.12
N LEU A 8 1.58 13.75 4.31
CA LEU A 8 2.14 12.46 4.62
C LEU A 8 1.33 11.77 5.71
N PHE A 9 1.19 10.46 5.57
CA PHE A 9 0.71 9.54 6.57
C PHE A 9 1.92 8.82 7.18
N GLU A 10 2.14 9.01 8.48
CA GLU A 10 3.19 8.33 9.22
C GLU A 10 2.68 6.99 9.74
N MET A 11 3.33 5.91 9.31
CA MET A 11 3.08 4.58 9.84
C MET A 11 4.21 4.20 10.81
N PRO A 12 3.93 4.06 12.12
CA PRO A 12 4.97 3.79 13.10
C PRO A 12 5.62 2.41 12.95
N GLU A 13 6.88 2.30 13.38
CA GLU A 13 7.54 1.02 13.66
C GLU A 13 6.64 0.11 14.54
N GLY A 14 6.67 -1.19 14.27
CA GLY A 14 5.86 -2.18 14.99
C GLY A 14 4.41 -2.26 14.53
N THR A 15 4.00 -1.45 13.55
CA THR A 15 2.65 -1.55 12.96
C THR A 15 2.48 -2.89 12.26
N ARG A 16 1.39 -3.60 12.59
CA ARG A 16 1.03 -4.85 11.91
C ARG A 16 0.31 -4.59 10.60
N LEU A 17 0.79 -5.22 9.55
CA LEU A 17 0.23 -5.14 8.21
C LEU A 17 -0.20 -6.51 7.71
N TYR A 18 -1.24 -6.52 6.88
CA TYR A 18 -1.91 -7.73 6.43
C TYR A 18 -2.00 -7.72 4.91
N HIS A 19 -1.50 -8.78 4.27
CA HIS A 19 -1.64 -9.01 2.84
C HIS A 19 -2.58 -10.21 2.60
N GLY A 20 -3.74 -9.96 2.00
CA GLY A 20 -4.68 -11.01 1.64
C GLY A 20 -4.43 -11.48 0.21
N THR A 21 -4.14 -12.76 0.04
CA THR A 21 -3.88 -13.34 -1.29
C THR A 21 -4.40 -14.77 -1.42
N SER A 22 -4.56 -15.19 -2.66
CA SER A 22 -4.71 -16.60 -3.02
C SER A 22 -3.71 -17.08 -4.08
N ALA A 23 -2.78 -16.21 -4.49
CA ALA A 23 -1.81 -16.50 -5.55
C ALA A 23 -0.71 -17.44 -5.05
N GLU A 24 -0.30 -18.37 -5.92
CA GLU A 24 0.78 -19.33 -5.66
C GLU A 24 2.18 -18.71 -5.65
N ASP A 25 2.37 -17.55 -6.28
CA ASP A 25 3.68 -16.90 -6.39
C ASP A 25 4.02 -16.04 -5.17
N ASP A 26 3.01 -15.53 -4.46
CA ASP A 26 3.15 -14.87 -3.15
C ASP A 26 3.53 -15.87 -2.03
N PHE A 27 3.92 -17.11 -2.37
CA PHE A 27 4.48 -18.11 -1.45
C PHE A 27 6.02 -18.13 -1.52
N SER A 28 6.65 -17.27 -2.33
CA SER A 28 8.10 -17.12 -2.34
C SER A 28 8.58 -16.27 -1.16
N ASP A 29 9.84 -16.49 -0.73
CA ASP A 29 10.46 -15.77 0.39
C ASP A 29 10.79 -14.31 0.03
N ASP A 30 10.68 -13.94 -1.25
CA ASP A 30 10.97 -12.61 -1.77
C ASP A 30 9.67 -11.88 -2.09
N ILE A 31 9.45 -10.74 -1.43
CA ILE A 31 8.28 -9.89 -1.67
C ILE A 31 8.75 -8.69 -2.48
N ASP A 32 8.46 -8.69 -3.77
CA ASP A 32 8.79 -7.56 -4.64
C ASP A 32 7.73 -6.46 -4.54
N GLY A 33 8.17 -5.22 -4.69
CA GLY A 33 7.30 -4.06 -4.83
C GLY A 33 6.81 -3.86 -6.27
N PRO A 34 5.72 -3.10 -6.48
CA PRO A 34 4.83 -2.54 -5.46
C PRO A 34 4.01 -3.63 -4.75
N PHE A 35 3.79 -3.45 -3.44
CA PHE A 35 3.17 -4.46 -2.57
C PHE A 35 1.99 -3.90 -1.79
N TRP A 36 0.84 -4.56 -1.89
CA TRP A 36 -0.42 -4.10 -1.29
C TRP A 36 -0.66 -4.76 0.06
N VAL A 37 -0.90 -3.95 1.07
CA VAL A 37 -1.17 -4.37 2.45
C VAL A 37 -2.29 -3.52 3.06
N SER A 38 -2.73 -3.90 4.24
CA SER A 38 -3.69 -3.13 5.02
C SER A 38 -3.30 -3.20 6.49
N ASP A 39 -3.60 -2.17 7.28
CA ASP A 39 -3.46 -2.22 8.75
C ASP A 39 -4.64 -2.94 9.44
N GLY A 40 -5.67 -3.27 8.67
CA GLY A 40 -6.85 -4.03 9.10
C GLY A 40 -6.95 -5.39 8.43
N VAL A 41 -6.98 -6.47 9.23
CA VAL A 41 -7.16 -7.84 8.72
C VAL A 41 -8.47 -8.02 7.93
N GLY A 42 -9.53 -7.30 8.30
CA GLY A 42 -10.82 -7.33 7.60
C GLY A 42 -10.72 -6.74 6.19
N VAL A 43 -9.87 -5.74 6.01
CA VAL A 43 -9.57 -5.12 4.71
C VAL A 43 -8.78 -6.08 3.84
N ALA A 44 -7.68 -6.64 4.35
CA ALA A 44 -6.86 -7.61 3.63
C ALA A 44 -7.69 -8.79 3.11
N LYS A 45 -8.64 -9.30 3.92
CA LYS A 45 -9.53 -10.40 3.51
C LYS A 45 -10.40 -10.09 2.29
N LYS A 46 -10.67 -8.83 1.97
CA LYS A 46 -11.44 -8.43 0.78
C LYS A 46 -10.69 -8.69 -0.52
N PHE A 47 -9.36 -8.77 -0.46
CA PHE A 47 -8.49 -9.00 -1.62
C PHE A 47 -8.14 -10.49 -1.85
N ILE A 48 -8.60 -11.35 -0.94
CA ILE A 48 -8.47 -12.80 -1.09
C ILE A 48 -9.38 -13.30 -2.21
N GLY A 49 -8.88 -14.23 -3.03
CA GLY A 49 -9.63 -14.85 -4.11
C GLY A 49 -9.51 -14.15 -5.46
N ILE A 50 -8.78 -13.04 -5.56
CA ILE A 50 -8.53 -12.35 -6.84
C ILE A 50 -7.65 -13.22 -7.75
N ARG A 51 -6.69 -13.99 -7.19
CA ARG A 51 -5.59 -14.61 -7.97
C ARG A 51 -5.28 -16.08 -7.68
N GLY A 52 -6.23 -16.88 -7.18
CA GLY A 52 -5.99 -18.33 -7.06
C GLY A 52 -6.86 -19.08 -6.06
N PRO A 53 -6.60 -20.39 -5.88
CA PRO A 53 -7.47 -21.27 -5.12
C PRO A 53 -7.12 -21.39 -3.62
N ARG A 54 -6.01 -20.82 -3.14
CA ARG A 54 -5.50 -21.04 -1.77
C ARG A 54 -5.55 -19.77 -0.91
N PRO A 55 -6.72 -19.44 -0.31
CA PRO A 55 -6.89 -18.22 0.45
C PRO A 55 -6.04 -18.18 1.72
N ARG A 56 -5.40 -17.06 1.98
CA ARG A 56 -4.63 -16.81 3.21
C ARG A 56 -4.42 -15.32 3.45
N VAL A 57 -4.00 -15.01 4.67
CA VAL A 57 -3.51 -13.69 5.06
C VAL A 57 -2.08 -13.83 5.55
N MET A 58 -1.15 -13.13 4.91
CA MET A 58 0.22 -12.96 5.40
C MET A 58 0.25 -11.76 6.34
N VAL A 59 0.99 -11.89 7.44
CA VAL A 59 1.13 -10.87 8.47
C VAL A 59 2.58 -10.40 8.49
N PHE A 60 2.72 -9.08 8.45
CA PHE A 60 3.99 -8.37 8.51
C PHE A 60 3.99 -7.39 9.67
N GLU A 61 5.18 -6.96 10.05
CA GLU A 61 5.40 -5.88 11.01
C GLU A 61 6.35 -4.87 10.38
N ALA A 62 6.05 -3.57 10.53
CA ALA A 62 6.94 -2.50 10.08
C ALA A 62 8.21 -2.49 10.93
N GLU A 63 9.38 -2.61 10.30
CA GLU A 63 10.68 -2.62 10.99
C GLU A 63 11.17 -1.21 11.35
N SER A 64 10.60 -0.19 10.71
CA SER A 64 10.87 1.22 10.96
C SER A 64 9.61 2.06 10.78
N ASP A 65 9.70 3.34 11.12
CA ASP A 65 8.70 4.31 10.67
C ASP A 65 8.71 4.38 9.13
N ILE A 66 7.54 4.41 8.51
CA ILE A 66 7.35 4.45 7.05
C ILE A 66 6.55 5.70 6.71
N GLN A 67 7.01 6.46 5.71
CA GLN A 67 6.36 7.70 5.27
C GLN A 67 5.60 7.49 3.98
N LEU A 68 4.27 7.48 4.07
CA LEU A 68 3.38 7.26 2.96
C LEU A 68 2.74 8.57 2.50
N VAL A 69 2.49 8.70 1.20
CA VAL A 69 1.64 9.78 0.70
C VAL A 69 0.22 9.59 1.23
N ASP A 70 -0.35 10.64 1.83
CA ASP A 70 -1.72 10.62 2.35
C ASP A 70 -2.74 10.87 1.22
N TRP A 71 -3.48 9.83 0.87
CA TRP A 71 -4.57 9.84 -0.11
C TRP A 71 -5.95 9.78 0.56
N SER A 72 -6.11 10.41 1.72
CA SER A 72 -7.38 10.53 2.45
C SER A 72 -8.52 11.21 1.67
N SER A 73 -8.25 11.82 0.53
CA SER A 73 -9.27 12.41 -0.34
C SER A 73 -8.90 12.36 -1.82
N LEU A 74 -9.90 12.39 -2.70
CA LEU A 74 -9.68 12.50 -4.15
C LEU A 74 -8.89 13.74 -4.54
N ASP A 75 -9.07 14.85 -3.82
CA ASP A 75 -8.34 16.10 -4.04
C ASP A 75 -6.84 15.94 -3.74
N ALA A 76 -6.49 15.18 -2.69
CA ALA A 76 -5.11 14.87 -2.36
C ALA A 76 -4.45 14.01 -3.46
N ILE A 77 -5.17 13.01 -3.97
CA ILE A 77 -4.69 12.15 -5.06
C ILE A 77 -4.49 12.98 -6.34
N GLN A 78 -5.51 13.76 -6.74
CA GLN A 78 -5.46 14.61 -7.93
C GLN A 78 -4.28 15.60 -7.84
N THR A 79 -4.14 16.30 -6.71
CA THR A 79 -3.04 17.24 -6.49
C THR A 79 -1.67 16.57 -6.63
N PHE A 80 -1.54 15.33 -6.14
CA PHE A 80 -0.31 14.57 -6.26
C PHE A 80 -0.02 14.21 -7.74
N VAL A 81 -1.00 13.65 -8.45
CA VAL A 81 -0.86 13.26 -9.85
C VAL A 81 -0.52 14.47 -10.73
N GLU A 82 -1.30 15.55 -10.63
CA GLU A 82 -1.05 16.79 -11.40
C GLU A 82 0.36 17.34 -11.17
N ARG A 83 0.86 17.25 -9.93
CA ARG A 83 2.20 17.75 -9.58
C ARG A 83 3.32 16.94 -10.24
N TYR A 84 3.18 15.62 -10.33
CA TYR A 84 4.27 14.73 -10.76
C TYR A 84 4.16 14.31 -12.24
N THR A 85 2.96 14.34 -12.82
CA THR A 85 2.74 13.94 -14.22
C THR A 85 2.22 15.07 -15.10
N GLY A 86 1.55 16.08 -14.52
CA GLY A 86 0.84 17.12 -15.25
C GLY A 86 -0.50 16.66 -15.87
N GLY A 87 -0.95 15.43 -15.57
CA GLY A 87 -2.21 14.83 -16.05
C GLY A 87 -3.31 14.76 -14.98
N GLU A 88 -4.43 14.14 -15.34
CA GLU A 88 -5.58 13.93 -14.44
C GLU A 88 -5.55 12.52 -13.81
N PHE A 89 -6.00 12.37 -12.56
CA PHE A 89 -5.92 11.09 -11.84
C PHE A 89 -6.63 9.93 -12.54
N ASP A 90 -7.77 10.18 -13.18
CA ASP A 90 -8.59 9.15 -13.83
C ASP A 90 -7.97 8.58 -15.11
N GLU A 91 -6.86 9.16 -15.58
CA GLU A 91 -6.05 8.65 -16.69
C GLU A 91 -5.13 7.50 -16.28
N TYR A 92 -4.97 7.22 -14.98
CA TYR A 92 -4.01 6.26 -14.45
C TYR A 92 -4.67 5.09 -13.72
N SER A 93 -4.17 3.89 -13.96
CA SER A 93 -4.48 2.70 -13.17
C SER A 93 -3.80 2.72 -11.80
N ALA A 94 -4.28 1.90 -10.86
CA ALA A 94 -3.63 1.76 -9.54
C ALA A 94 -2.15 1.35 -9.63
N HIS A 95 -1.78 0.60 -10.67
CA HIS A 95 -0.38 0.21 -10.90
C HIS A 95 0.46 1.39 -11.39
N GLU A 96 -0.01 2.14 -12.38
CA GLU A 96 0.70 3.35 -12.86
C GLU A 96 0.83 4.39 -11.73
N LEU A 97 -0.20 4.54 -10.90
CA LEU A 97 -0.14 5.40 -9.72
C LEU A 97 0.91 4.92 -8.70
N SER A 98 1.10 3.61 -8.54
CA SER A 98 2.17 3.09 -7.69
C SER A 98 3.54 3.44 -8.24
N GLU A 99 3.76 3.31 -9.55
CA GLU A 99 5.03 3.68 -10.18
C GLU A 99 5.34 5.17 -9.97
N ILE A 100 4.36 6.05 -10.19
CA ILE A 100 4.53 7.51 -9.99
C ILE A 100 4.95 7.84 -8.56
N VAL A 101 4.32 7.20 -7.55
CA VAL A 101 4.67 7.42 -6.13
C VAL A 101 6.09 6.96 -5.83
N CYS A 102 6.48 5.79 -6.32
CA CYS A 102 7.81 5.23 -6.09
C CYS A 102 8.91 6.03 -6.80
N GLU A 103 8.68 6.46 -8.04
CA GLU A 103 9.61 7.31 -8.80
C GLU A 103 9.75 8.72 -8.19
N ALA A 104 8.69 9.21 -7.52
CA ALA A 104 8.73 10.45 -6.77
C ALA A 104 9.55 10.37 -5.46
N GLY A 105 10.00 9.16 -5.08
CA GLY A 105 10.88 8.93 -3.94
C GLY A 105 10.17 8.78 -2.60
N TYR A 106 8.89 8.41 -2.59
CA TYR A 106 8.15 8.07 -1.37
C TYR A 106 8.15 6.55 -1.14
N ASP A 107 7.94 6.13 0.12
CA ASP A 107 7.91 4.71 0.48
C ASP A 107 6.65 4.00 -0.01
N GLY A 108 5.62 4.79 -0.39
CA GLY A 108 4.33 4.29 -0.82
C GLY A 108 3.21 5.30 -0.62
N TRP A 109 1.97 4.81 -0.65
CA TRP A 109 0.78 5.61 -0.36
C TRP A 109 -0.16 4.87 0.57
N ALA A 110 -0.97 5.63 1.31
CA ALA A 110 -2.06 5.12 2.12
C ALA A 110 -3.35 5.86 1.76
N ILE A 111 -4.47 5.15 1.75
CA ILE A 111 -5.80 5.74 1.77
C ILE A 111 -6.38 5.48 3.17
N PRO A 112 -6.16 6.38 4.14
CA PRO A 112 -6.70 6.21 5.49
C PRO A 112 -8.22 6.16 5.44
N ASN A 113 -8.81 5.23 6.19
CA ASN A 113 -10.26 5.04 6.26
C ASN A 113 -10.94 4.71 4.91
N ASN A 114 -10.19 4.15 3.94
CA ASN A 114 -10.79 3.60 2.71
C ASN A 114 -11.87 2.56 3.04
N TYR A 115 -11.66 1.83 4.14
CA TYR A 115 -12.63 0.94 4.74
C TYR A 115 -12.83 1.27 6.22
N PRO A 116 -14.00 0.95 6.81
CA PRO A 116 -14.23 1.13 8.24
C PRO A 116 -13.27 0.34 9.14
N GLU A 117 -12.63 -0.70 8.59
CA GLU A 117 -11.81 -1.68 9.32
C GLU A 117 -10.30 -1.40 9.19
N GLY A 118 -9.89 -0.41 8.39
CA GLY A 118 -8.47 -0.11 8.17
C GLY A 118 -8.19 0.68 6.88
N ALA A 119 -6.93 1.10 6.74
CA ALA A 119 -6.36 1.71 5.56
C ALA A 119 -6.04 0.68 4.46
N ASP A 120 -6.08 1.14 3.23
CA ASP A 120 -5.52 0.46 2.06
C ASP A 120 -4.15 1.09 1.76
N ILE A 121 -3.11 0.28 1.67
CA ILE A 121 -1.71 0.71 1.66
C ILE A 121 -0.98 0.02 0.52
N MET A 122 -0.17 0.78 -0.20
CA MET A 122 0.78 0.26 -1.18
C MET A 122 2.18 0.70 -0.78
N LEU A 123 3.12 -0.25 -0.75
CA LEU A 123 4.53 -0.01 -0.46
C LEU A 123 5.39 -0.20 -1.73
N CYS A 124 6.33 0.71 -1.95
CA CYS A 124 7.25 0.69 -3.07
C CYS A 124 8.35 -0.37 -2.93
N ASP A 125 8.86 -0.54 -1.71
CA ASP A 125 9.89 -1.53 -1.38
C ASP A 125 9.56 -2.16 -0.02
N PRO A 126 8.75 -3.23 0.00
CA PRO A 126 8.33 -3.85 1.26
C PRO A 126 9.50 -4.53 1.98
N MET A 127 10.53 -5.01 1.26
CA MET A 127 11.63 -5.77 1.87
C MET A 127 12.59 -4.88 2.68
N SER A 128 12.64 -3.58 2.40
CA SER A 128 13.43 -2.63 3.21
C SER A 128 12.71 -2.12 4.45
N SER A 129 11.41 -2.43 4.59
CA SER A 129 10.55 -1.79 5.58
C SER A 129 9.66 -2.75 6.38
N LEU A 130 9.51 -4.00 5.93
CA LEU A 130 8.67 -5.02 6.58
C LEU A 130 9.45 -6.27 6.97
N VAL A 131 9.06 -6.84 8.11
CA VAL A 131 9.46 -8.18 8.53
C VAL A 131 8.25 -9.11 8.50
N TYR A 132 8.42 -10.28 7.89
CA TYR A 132 7.41 -11.33 7.90
C TYR A 132 7.24 -11.93 9.31
N VAL A 133 5.98 -12.03 9.76
CA VAL A 133 5.63 -12.56 11.09
C VAL A 133 5.05 -13.96 10.97
N GLU A 134 3.92 -14.10 10.26
CA GLU A 134 3.20 -15.37 10.14
C GLU A 134 2.23 -15.39 8.95
N THR A 135 1.69 -16.56 8.65
CA THR A 135 0.61 -16.75 7.67
C THR A 135 -0.57 -17.43 8.34
N THR A 136 -1.75 -16.84 8.19
CA THR A 136 -3.03 -17.43 8.58
C THR A 136 -3.71 -18.03 7.35
N THR A 137 -3.92 -19.35 7.36
CA THR A 137 -4.75 -20.03 6.34
C THR A 137 -6.23 -19.88 6.69
N LEU A 138 -7.09 -19.75 5.66
CA LEU A 138 -8.53 -19.53 5.82
C LEU A 138 -9.36 -20.74 5.38
#